data_AF-A0A2G9QFI4-F1
#
_entry.id   AF-A0A2G9QFI4-F1
#
_cell.length_a   1.000
_cell.length_b   1.000
_cell.length_c   1.000
_cell.angle_alpha   90.00
_cell.angle_beta   90.00
_cell.angle_gamma   90.00
#
_symmetry.space_group_name_H-M   'P 1'
#
loop_
_entity.id
_entity.type
_entity.pdbx_description
1 polymer ?
#
loop_
_entity_poly.entity_id
_entity_poly.type
_entity_poly.pdbx_seq_one_letter_code
_entity_poly.pdbx_strand_id
1 'polypeptide(L)'
;MQALGPIQNHLQVYNFRKKVEVAPCPELSVWAVLPGQKPQDPPGERPPIPVVVCSPDPRVPVMGWRIVAGTKGNITDLLPKAQPGSYEEYCKHRYEHGVPEGVKDLPPGVALPLESNLVYMNGISFSKGCYLGQELTARTHHTGVIRKRLVPVSLSSPLPAECEESEIVTVSGKAAGKYRAGIGDLGLALLRLEHLGVELQIKLGGREPVNVNASTPDWWPKPGNTP
;
A
#
# COMPACT_ATOMS: atom_id res chain seq x y z
N MET A 1 12.91 -7.29 -3.95
CA MET A 1 13.52 -8.62 -3.73
C MET A 1 13.19 -9.27 -2.39
N GLN A 2 12.99 -8.52 -1.30
CA GLN A 2 12.84 -9.08 0.06
C GLN A 2 11.68 -10.08 0.25
N ALA A 3 10.62 -10.04 -0.57
CA ALA A 3 9.45 -10.91 -0.43
C ALA A 3 9.44 -12.15 -1.35
N LEU A 4 10.27 -12.21 -2.41
CA LEU A 4 10.14 -13.23 -3.47
C LEU A 4 10.38 -14.65 -2.94
N GLY A 5 11.53 -14.90 -2.30
CA GLY A 5 11.87 -16.20 -1.73
C GLY A 5 10.86 -16.69 -0.68
N PRO A 6 10.50 -15.87 0.31
CA PRO A 6 9.46 -16.23 1.29
C PRO A 6 8.12 -16.59 0.65
N ILE A 7 7.67 -15.85 -0.36
CA ILE A 7 6.41 -16.15 -1.07
C ILE A 7 6.52 -17.48 -1.84
N GLN A 8 7.62 -17.71 -2.56
CA GLN A 8 7.83 -18.98 -3.28
C GLN A 8 7.81 -20.17 -2.32
N ASN A 9 8.53 -20.08 -1.20
CA ASN A 9 8.55 -21.13 -0.18
C ASN A 9 7.16 -21.37 0.40
N HIS A 10 6.42 -20.31 0.72
CA HIS A 10 5.05 -20.42 1.22
C HIS A 10 4.13 -21.12 0.21
N LEU A 11 4.18 -20.76 -1.08
CA LEU A 11 3.38 -21.40 -2.13
C LEU A 11 3.73 -22.88 -2.29
N GLN A 12 5.02 -23.24 -2.22
CA GLN A 12 5.45 -24.64 -2.35
C GLN A 12 4.91 -25.54 -1.24
N VAL A 13 4.77 -25.02 -0.01
CA VAL A 13 4.14 -25.76 1.11
C VAL A 13 2.71 -26.20 0.75
N TYR A 14 1.95 -25.36 0.04
CA TYR A 14 0.56 -25.65 -0.33
C TYR A 14 0.40 -26.28 -1.73
N ASN A 15 1.49 -26.42 -2.50
CA ASN A 15 1.47 -26.99 -3.84
C ASN A 15 1.54 -28.53 -3.86
N PHE A 16 1.60 -29.19 -2.69
CA PHE A 16 1.68 -30.64 -2.61
C PHE A 16 0.47 -31.32 -3.28
N ARG A 17 0.74 -32.21 -4.25
CA ARG A 17 -0.25 -32.93 -5.08
C ARG A 17 -1.16 -32.03 -5.93
N LYS A 18 -0.81 -30.75 -6.12
CA LYS A 18 -1.49 -29.85 -7.06
C LYS A 18 -0.74 -29.85 -8.39
N LYS A 19 -1.48 -29.69 -9.50
CA LYS A 19 -0.91 -29.56 -10.85
C LYS A 19 -0.70 -28.07 -11.17
N VAL A 20 0.11 -27.40 -10.37
CA VAL A 20 0.39 -25.96 -10.53
C VAL A 20 1.90 -25.76 -10.56
N GLU A 21 2.38 -25.03 -11.57
CA GLU A 21 3.77 -24.60 -11.68
C GLU A 21 3.91 -23.18 -11.14
N VAL A 22 4.95 -22.93 -10.35
CA VAL A 22 5.25 -21.61 -9.77
C VAL A 22 6.70 -21.27 -10.10
N ALA A 23 6.89 -20.24 -10.94
CA ALA A 23 8.20 -19.78 -11.37
C ALA A 23 8.28 -18.24 -11.38
N PRO A 24 9.48 -17.65 -11.19
CA PRO A 24 9.69 -16.24 -11.47
C PRO A 24 9.57 -15.94 -12.97
N CYS A 25 9.07 -14.73 -13.29
CA CYS A 25 9.02 -14.20 -14.66
C CYS A 25 9.95 -12.99 -14.81
N PRO A 26 11.29 -13.16 -14.81
CA PRO A 26 12.26 -12.06 -14.90
C PRO A 26 12.23 -11.34 -16.27
N GLU A 27 11.63 -11.95 -17.28
CA GLU A 27 11.37 -11.37 -18.60
C GLU A 27 10.26 -10.33 -18.59
N LEU A 28 9.52 -10.21 -17.48
CA LEU A 28 8.46 -9.22 -17.29
C LEU A 28 8.90 -8.16 -16.27
N SER A 29 8.40 -6.94 -16.48
CA SER A 29 8.58 -5.80 -15.59
C SER A 29 7.23 -5.21 -15.21
N VAL A 30 7.13 -4.69 -13.97
CA VAL A 30 5.92 -4.09 -13.42
C VAL A 30 6.08 -2.57 -13.44
N TRP A 31 5.08 -1.89 -13.99
CA TRP A 31 5.02 -0.44 -14.12
C TRP A 31 3.72 0.10 -13.54
N ALA A 32 3.78 1.36 -13.10
CA ALA A 32 2.63 2.14 -12.64
C ALA A 32 2.48 3.39 -13.50
N VAL A 33 1.24 3.76 -13.79
CA VAL A 33 0.90 5.04 -14.44
C VAL A 33 0.01 5.81 -13.47
N LEU A 34 0.55 6.88 -12.87
CA LEU A 34 -0.18 7.68 -11.88
C LEU A 34 -1.30 8.53 -12.53
N PRO A 35 -2.35 8.90 -11.78
CA PRO A 35 -3.45 9.70 -12.31
C PRO A 35 -2.99 11.05 -12.84
N GLY A 36 -3.61 11.49 -13.94
CA GLY A 36 -3.21 12.69 -14.70
C GLY A 36 -3.15 12.39 -16.20
N GLN A 37 -2.85 11.14 -16.56
CA GLN A 37 -2.95 10.63 -17.92
C GLN A 37 -3.60 9.23 -17.91
N LYS A 38 -4.53 8.99 -18.83
CA LYS A 38 -5.11 7.66 -19.04
C LYS A 38 -4.26 6.91 -20.07
N PRO A 39 -3.89 5.64 -19.86
CA PRO A 39 -3.39 4.80 -20.94
C PRO A 39 -4.40 4.86 -22.08
N GLN A 40 -3.92 5.17 -23.28
CA GLN A 40 -4.76 5.06 -24.47
C GLN A 40 -4.79 3.58 -24.85
N ASP A 41 -5.95 3.08 -25.28
CA ASP A 41 -5.98 1.79 -25.95
C ASP A 41 -4.97 1.84 -27.10
N PRO A 42 -4.06 0.85 -27.23
CA PRO A 42 -3.12 0.86 -28.32
C PRO A 42 -3.90 0.93 -29.64
N PRO A 43 -3.55 1.83 -30.59
CA PRO A 43 -4.09 1.72 -31.94
C PRO A 43 -3.82 0.30 -32.44
N GLY A 44 -4.72 -0.27 -33.26
CA GLY A 44 -4.82 -1.70 -33.59
C GLY A 44 -3.57 -2.47 -34.07
N GLU A 45 -2.38 -1.87 -34.05
CA GLU A 45 -1.09 -2.53 -34.08
C GLU A 45 -0.69 -3.03 -32.69
N ARG A 46 -0.33 -4.32 -32.60
CA ARG A 46 0.22 -4.88 -31.37
C ARG A 46 1.44 -4.07 -30.97
N PRO A 47 1.55 -3.64 -29.70
CA PRO A 47 2.72 -2.91 -29.27
C PRO A 47 3.99 -3.73 -29.48
N PRO A 48 5.15 -3.07 -29.72
CA PRO A 48 6.43 -3.76 -29.94
C PRO A 48 6.92 -4.55 -28.71
N ILE A 49 6.20 -4.42 -27.59
CA ILE A 49 6.47 -5.06 -26.30
C ILE A 49 5.26 -5.92 -25.95
N PRO A 50 5.45 -7.20 -25.55
CA PRO A 50 4.33 -8.01 -25.09
C PRO A 50 3.78 -7.43 -23.79
N VAL A 51 2.53 -6.97 -23.82
CA VAL A 51 1.77 -6.50 -22.65
C VAL A 51 0.87 -7.63 -22.17
N VAL A 52 1.04 -8.05 -20.93
CA VAL A 52 0.25 -9.12 -20.31
C VAL A 52 -0.84 -8.55 -19.41
N VAL A 53 -0.58 -7.39 -18.80
CA VAL A 53 -1.55 -6.66 -17.98
C VAL A 53 -1.50 -5.19 -18.36
N CYS A 54 -2.67 -4.59 -18.60
CA CYS A 54 -2.89 -3.15 -18.65
C CYS A 54 -4.28 -2.89 -18.09
N SER A 55 -4.36 -2.49 -16.82
CA SER A 55 -5.64 -2.33 -16.11
C SER A 55 -5.57 -1.21 -15.09
N PRO A 56 -6.71 -0.67 -14.64
CA PRO A 56 -6.74 0.20 -13.47
C PRO A 56 -6.11 -0.52 -12.26
N ASP A 57 -5.48 0.24 -11.37
CA ASP A 57 -4.99 -0.30 -10.10
C ASP A 57 -6.19 -0.84 -9.29
N PRO A 58 -6.17 -2.12 -8.87
CA PRO A 58 -7.34 -2.74 -8.26
C PRO A 58 -7.61 -2.23 -6.84
N ARG A 59 -6.66 -1.54 -6.21
CA ARG A 59 -6.80 -1.04 -4.84
C ARG A 59 -7.74 0.15 -4.82
N VAL A 60 -7.34 1.23 -5.47
CA VAL A 60 -8.03 2.52 -5.44
C VAL A 60 -7.77 3.30 -6.74
N PRO A 61 -8.75 4.05 -7.28
CA PRO A 61 -8.60 4.79 -8.53
C PRO A 61 -7.44 5.80 -8.53
N VAL A 62 -7.11 6.35 -7.36
CA VAL A 62 -6.02 7.31 -7.22
C VAL A 62 -4.63 6.70 -7.43
N MET A 63 -4.49 5.38 -7.51
CA MET A 63 -3.23 4.74 -7.90
C MET A 63 -3.08 4.56 -9.42
N GLY A 64 -4.06 5.01 -10.20
CA GLY A 64 -3.99 5.03 -11.66
C GLY A 64 -4.03 3.63 -12.26
N TRP A 65 -3.01 3.25 -13.03
CA TRP A 65 -2.97 2.00 -13.79
C TRP A 65 -1.76 1.14 -13.46
N ARG A 66 -1.91 -0.16 -13.70
CA ARG A 66 -0.85 -1.18 -13.63
C ARG A 66 -0.57 -1.74 -15.01
N ILE A 67 0.72 -1.82 -15.34
CA ILE A 67 1.19 -2.44 -16.57
C ILE A 67 2.20 -3.53 -16.23
N VAL A 68 2.01 -4.71 -16.81
CA VAL A 68 3.01 -5.79 -16.80
C VAL A 68 3.39 -6.05 -18.25
N ALA A 69 4.64 -5.77 -18.59
CA ALA A 69 5.14 -5.84 -19.95
C ALA A 69 6.52 -6.50 -20.01
N GLY A 70 6.86 -7.04 -21.18
CA GLY A 70 8.19 -7.59 -21.46
C GLY A 70 9.31 -6.57 -21.20
N THR A 71 10.45 -7.05 -20.75
CA THR A 71 11.65 -6.22 -20.51
C THR A 71 12.38 -5.82 -21.80
N LYS A 72 12.06 -6.48 -22.92
CA LYS A 72 12.60 -6.15 -24.24
C LYS A 72 11.71 -5.09 -24.91
N GLY A 73 12.23 -3.88 -25.05
CA GLY A 73 11.55 -2.73 -25.65
C GLY A 73 11.42 -1.56 -24.68
N ASN A 74 10.85 -0.44 -25.14
CA ASN A 74 10.71 0.77 -24.32
C ASN A 74 9.26 1.01 -23.90
N ILE A 75 8.97 0.95 -22.60
CA ILE A 75 7.62 1.16 -22.07
C ILE A 75 6.99 2.49 -22.51
N THR A 76 7.81 3.50 -22.83
CA THR A 76 7.31 4.79 -23.34
C THR A 76 6.65 4.67 -24.71
N ASP A 77 6.93 3.62 -25.48
CA ASP A 77 6.27 3.37 -26.77
C ASP A 77 4.78 3.03 -26.57
N LEU A 78 4.41 2.44 -25.43
CA LEU A 78 3.01 2.21 -25.04
C LEU A 78 2.32 3.48 -24.56
N LEU A 79 3.09 4.43 -24.04
CA LEU A 79 2.61 5.62 -23.37
C LEU A 79 3.39 6.85 -23.87
N PRO A 80 3.28 7.22 -25.16
CA PRO A 80 4.12 8.27 -25.75
C PRO A 80 3.89 9.66 -25.15
N LYS A 81 2.77 9.85 -24.43
CA LYS A 81 2.44 11.09 -23.73
C LYS A 81 2.86 11.08 -22.25
N ALA A 82 3.19 9.91 -21.70
CA ALA A 82 3.63 9.78 -20.33
C ALA A 82 5.08 10.21 -20.18
N GLN A 83 5.39 10.81 -19.05
CA GLN A 83 6.76 11.15 -18.67
C GLN A 83 7.31 10.04 -17.76
N PRO A 84 8.56 9.60 -17.97
CA PRO A 84 9.22 8.71 -17.02
C PRO A 84 9.26 9.36 -15.63
N GLY A 85 8.78 8.63 -14.63
CA GLY A 85 8.88 9.00 -13.22
C GLY A 85 9.84 8.09 -12.48
N SER A 86 10.35 8.58 -11.36
CA SER A 86 11.19 7.82 -10.43
C SER A 86 10.35 6.96 -9.50
N TYR A 87 10.97 5.92 -8.92
CA TYR A 87 10.36 5.12 -7.87
C TYR A 87 10.06 5.94 -6.60
N GLU A 88 10.85 6.98 -6.32
CA GLU A 88 10.64 7.88 -5.19
C GLU A 88 9.36 8.71 -5.35
N GLU A 89 9.11 9.28 -6.54
CA GLU A 89 7.87 10.02 -6.82
C GLU A 89 6.64 9.12 -6.69
N TYR A 90 6.75 7.88 -7.18
CA TYR A 90 5.72 6.86 -6.97
C TYR A 90 5.47 6.55 -5.48
N CYS A 91 6.54 6.46 -4.68
CA CYS A 91 6.39 6.25 -3.23
C CYS A 91 5.76 7.46 -2.52
N LYS A 92 6.13 8.69 -2.90
CA LYS A 92 5.52 9.92 -2.36
C LYS A 92 4.02 9.94 -2.64
N HIS A 93 3.61 9.69 -3.89
CA HIS A 93 2.20 9.59 -4.27
C HIS A 93 1.43 8.57 -3.42
N ARG A 94 2.00 7.38 -3.19
CA ARG A 94 1.38 6.38 -2.31
C ARG A 94 1.19 6.89 -0.88
N TYR A 95 2.19 7.54 -0.31
CA TYR A 95 2.12 8.03 1.07
C TYR A 95 1.18 9.22 1.20
N GLU A 96 1.14 10.14 0.25
CA GLU A 96 0.16 11.23 0.20
C GLU A 96 -1.28 10.70 0.22
N HIS A 97 -1.52 9.61 -0.52
CA HIS A 97 -2.83 8.98 -0.60
C HIS A 97 -3.07 7.87 0.43
N GLY A 98 -2.13 7.58 1.34
CA GLY A 98 -2.34 6.58 2.39
C GLY A 98 -2.42 5.13 1.88
N VAL A 99 -1.75 4.80 0.77
CA VAL A 99 -1.79 3.47 0.15
C VAL A 99 -0.54 2.65 0.53
N PRO A 100 -0.65 1.67 1.44
CA PRO A 100 0.49 0.85 1.84
C PRO A 100 0.92 -0.12 0.74
N GLU A 101 2.23 -0.26 0.54
CA GLU A 101 2.81 -1.23 -0.39
C GLU A 101 4.17 -1.74 0.09
N GLY A 102 4.36 -3.06 0.01
CA GLY A 102 5.64 -3.70 0.36
C GLY A 102 5.84 -3.93 1.85
N VAL A 103 6.99 -4.50 2.19
CA VAL A 103 7.26 -5.07 3.52
C VAL A 103 7.54 -4.03 4.62
N LYS A 104 7.88 -2.80 4.25
CA LYS A 104 8.04 -1.70 5.20
C LYS A 104 6.69 -1.20 5.71
N ASP A 105 5.77 -0.96 4.78
CA ASP A 105 4.41 -0.51 5.08
C ASP A 105 3.59 -1.63 5.73
N LEU A 106 3.85 -2.88 5.33
CA LEU A 106 3.15 -4.09 5.75
C LEU A 106 4.14 -5.16 6.29
N PRO A 107 4.70 -4.99 7.50
CA PRO A 107 5.67 -5.94 8.03
C PRO A 107 5.07 -7.35 8.20
N PRO A 108 5.68 -8.39 7.61
CA PRO A 108 5.16 -9.76 7.65
C PRO A 108 4.95 -10.26 9.09
N GLY A 109 3.79 -10.87 9.34
CA GLY A 109 3.43 -11.39 10.67
C GLY A 109 3.04 -10.32 11.70
N VAL A 110 3.13 -9.03 11.37
CA VAL A 110 2.79 -7.92 12.28
C VAL A 110 1.60 -7.11 11.74
N ALA A 111 1.60 -6.78 10.45
CA ALA A 111 0.52 -6.00 9.85
C ALA A 111 -0.81 -6.80 9.83
N LEU A 112 -1.86 -6.20 10.39
CA LEU A 112 -3.20 -6.80 10.40
C LEU A 112 -4.01 -6.32 9.18
N PRO A 113 -4.60 -7.22 8.37
CA PRO A 113 -5.25 -6.85 7.11
C PRO A 113 -6.31 -5.75 7.22
N LEU A 114 -7.13 -5.79 8.29
CA LEU A 114 -8.20 -4.80 8.49
C LEU A 114 -7.68 -3.44 8.97
N GLU A 115 -6.61 -3.43 9.78
CA GLU A 115 -5.91 -2.20 10.19
C GLU A 115 -5.14 -1.60 9.00
N SER A 116 -4.68 -2.43 8.06
CA SER A 116 -4.02 -2.02 6.81
C SER A 116 -4.97 -1.64 5.69
N ASN A 117 -6.26 -1.44 5.98
CA ASN A 117 -7.30 -1.00 5.03
C ASN A 117 -7.56 -1.96 3.87
N LEU A 118 -7.26 -3.25 4.01
CA LEU A 118 -7.40 -4.20 2.90
C LEU A 118 -8.85 -4.35 2.40
N VAL A 119 -9.85 -4.15 3.27
CA VAL A 119 -11.27 -4.07 2.86
C VAL A 119 -11.54 -2.84 2.01
N TYR A 120 -11.01 -1.67 2.39
CA TYR A 120 -11.21 -0.42 1.64
C TYR A 120 -10.47 -0.42 0.29
N MET A 121 -9.47 -1.31 0.13
CA MET A 121 -8.70 -1.49 -1.10
C MET A 121 -9.10 -2.74 -1.89
N ASN A 122 -10.34 -3.22 -1.74
CA ASN A 122 -10.89 -4.37 -2.49
C ASN A 122 -10.11 -5.69 -2.33
N GLY A 123 -9.34 -5.86 -1.26
CA GLY A 123 -8.43 -7.00 -1.08
C GLY A 123 -9.03 -8.19 -0.31
N ILE A 124 -10.26 -8.07 0.20
CA ILE A 124 -10.95 -9.15 0.93
C ILE A 124 -12.37 -9.29 0.41
N SER A 125 -12.75 -10.51 0.06
CA SER A 125 -14.15 -10.89 -0.15
C SER A 125 -14.63 -11.69 1.07
N PHE A 126 -15.79 -11.30 1.61
CA PHE A 126 -16.46 -12.01 2.70
C PHE A 126 -17.46 -13.06 2.21
N SER A 127 -17.73 -13.09 0.90
CA SER A 127 -18.66 -14.04 0.25
C SER A 127 -17.96 -15.20 -0.46
N LYS A 128 -16.62 -15.21 -0.52
CA LYS A 128 -15.84 -16.31 -1.12
C LYS A 128 -15.71 -17.52 -0.18
N GLY A 129 -15.27 -18.64 -0.76
CA GLY A 129 -14.94 -19.86 0.00
C GLY A 129 -13.72 -19.71 0.92
N CYS A 130 -13.37 -20.81 1.58
CA CYS A 130 -12.37 -20.81 2.65
C CYS A 130 -10.95 -20.42 2.18
N TYR A 131 -10.27 -19.61 3.00
CA TYR A 131 -8.87 -19.23 2.79
C TYR A 131 -8.11 -19.12 4.13
N LEU A 132 -6.77 -19.13 4.09
CA LEU A 132 -5.93 -19.08 5.29
C LEU A 132 -6.13 -17.76 6.05
N GLY A 133 -6.38 -17.87 7.37
CA GLY A 133 -6.60 -16.72 8.24
C GLY A 133 -8.00 -16.09 8.13
N GLN A 134 -8.95 -16.77 7.46
CA GLN A 134 -10.31 -16.28 7.28
C GLN A 134 -11.04 -16.11 8.62
N GLU A 135 -10.96 -17.06 9.56
CA GLU A 135 -11.81 -16.97 10.76
C GLU A 135 -11.50 -15.73 11.60
N LEU A 136 -10.21 -15.41 11.79
CA LEU A 136 -9.80 -14.21 12.53
C LEU A 136 -10.23 -12.93 11.81
N THR A 137 -10.05 -12.90 10.48
CA THR A 137 -10.40 -11.75 9.65
C THR A 137 -11.91 -11.51 9.66
N ALA A 138 -12.70 -12.56 9.42
CA ALA A 138 -14.15 -12.49 9.43
C ALA A 138 -14.69 -12.14 10.81
N ARG A 139 -14.16 -12.75 11.89
CA ARG A 139 -14.57 -12.40 13.26
C ARG A 139 -14.35 -10.92 13.53
N THR A 140 -13.14 -10.42 13.27
CA THR A 140 -12.80 -9.01 13.52
C THR A 140 -13.70 -8.06 12.72
N HIS A 141 -14.05 -8.43 11.49
CA HIS A 141 -14.98 -7.67 10.66
C HIS A 141 -16.41 -7.61 11.23
N HIS A 142 -16.97 -8.75 11.64
CA HIS A 142 -18.39 -8.83 12.06
C HIS A 142 -18.61 -8.41 13.53
N THR A 143 -17.64 -8.63 14.41
CA THR A 143 -17.81 -8.40 15.86
C THR A 143 -17.18 -7.10 16.33
N GLY A 144 -16.37 -6.43 15.51
CA GLY A 144 -15.41 -5.43 15.98
C GLY A 144 -15.49 -4.11 15.24
N VAL A 145 -15.37 -3.02 16.01
CA VAL A 145 -15.01 -1.71 15.46
C VAL A 145 -13.50 -1.71 15.24
N ILE A 146 -13.06 -1.48 14.00
CA ILE A 146 -11.63 -1.27 13.71
C ILE A 146 -11.22 0.08 14.28
N ARG A 147 -10.53 0.05 15.43
CA ARG A 147 -10.13 1.26 16.17
C ARG A 147 -8.85 1.89 15.67
N LYS A 148 -7.99 1.12 15.00
CA LYS A 148 -6.72 1.59 14.44
C LYS A 148 -6.66 1.33 12.94
N ARG A 149 -6.13 2.28 12.18
CA ARG A 149 -5.88 2.12 10.75
C ARG A 149 -4.54 2.74 10.35
N LEU A 150 -3.94 2.21 9.29
CA LEU A 150 -2.88 2.91 8.58
C LEU A 150 -3.48 4.16 7.91
N VAL A 151 -2.88 5.31 8.16
CA VAL A 151 -3.29 6.60 7.61
C VAL A 151 -2.08 7.36 7.09
N PRO A 152 -2.25 8.20 6.06
CA PRO A 152 -1.21 9.10 5.60
C PRO A 152 -0.86 10.10 6.70
N VAL A 153 0.43 10.40 6.82
CA VAL A 153 0.94 11.43 7.72
C VAL A 153 1.93 12.33 7.01
N SER A 154 1.91 13.62 7.34
CA SER A 154 3.00 14.55 7.07
C SER A 154 3.72 14.93 8.37
N LEU A 155 5.02 15.09 8.28
CA LEU A 155 5.93 15.33 9.39
C LEU A 155 6.48 16.74 9.29
N SER A 156 6.66 17.44 10.42
CA SER A 156 7.29 18.77 10.40
C SER A 156 8.77 18.74 9.97
N SER A 157 9.39 17.57 10.05
CA SER A 157 10.74 17.32 9.56
C SER A 157 10.92 15.84 9.23
N PRO A 158 11.81 15.49 8.29
CA PRO A 158 12.09 14.10 7.96
C PRO A 158 12.60 13.32 9.17
N LEU A 159 12.12 12.08 9.29
CA LEU A 159 12.58 11.16 10.32
C LEU A 159 13.70 10.25 9.77
N PRO A 160 14.75 9.98 10.56
CA PRO A 160 15.70 8.93 10.27
C PRO A 160 15.02 7.56 10.12
N ALA A 161 15.61 6.64 9.35
CA ALA A 161 15.02 5.32 9.09
C ALA A 161 14.90 4.47 10.37
N GLU A 162 15.79 4.67 11.35
CA GLU A 162 15.74 4.03 12.66
C GLU A 162 14.53 4.46 13.51
N CYS A 163 13.81 5.51 13.11
CA CYS A 163 12.58 5.95 13.76
C CYS A 163 11.33 5.23 13.25
N GLU A 164 11.44 4.29 12.30
CA GLU A 164 10.34 3.35 11.96
C GLU A 164 9.81 2.68 13.26
N GLU A 165 8.51 2.47 13.36
CA GLU A 165 7.82 1.96 14.58
C GLU A 165 7.83 2.87 15.83
N SER A 166 8.33 4.10 15.74
CA SER A 166 8.30 5.07 16.85
C SER A 166 6.88 5.33 17.35
N GLU A 167 6.73 5.48 18.66
CA GLU A 167 5.45 5.81 19.28
C GLU A 167 5.01 7.23 18.89
N ILE A 168 3.76 7.36 18.47
CA ILE A 168 3.09 8.63 18.24
C ILE A 168 2.18 8.90 19.43
N VAL A 169 2.32 10.09 20.00
CA VAL A 169 1.51 10.55 21.13
C VAL A 169 0.79 11.84 20.78
N THR A 170 -0.31 12.12 21.47
CA THR A 170 -0.91 13.46 21.47
C THR A 170 0.03 14.48 22.13
N VAL A 171 -0.20 15.77 21.90
CA VAL A 171 0.49 16.84 22.66
C VAL A 171 0.32 16.70 24.18
N SER A 172 -0.81 16.15 24.63
CA SER A 172 -1.07 15.82 26.04
C SER A 172 -0.39 14.53 26.54
N GLY A 173 0.43 13.88 25.71
CA GLY A 173 1.17 12.66 26.06
C GLY A 173 0.39 11.35 26.02
N LYS A 174 -0.81 11.30 25.44
CA LYS A 174 -1.58 10.04 25.31
C LYS A 174 -1.09 9.25 24.10
N ALA A 175 -0.95 7.93 24.25
CA ALA A 175 -0.57 7.04 23.15
C ALA A 175 -1.61 7.05 22.02
N ALA A 176 -1.21 7.52 20.84
CA ALA A 176 -2.09 7.67 19.69
C ALA A 176 -1.85 6.60 18.60
N GLY A 177 -0.64 6.05 18.53
CA GLY A 177 -0.32 4.99 17.57
C GLY A 177 1.18 4.85 17.37
N LYS A 178 1.58 4.37 16.18
CA LYS A 178 2.98 4.21 15.79
C LYS A 178 3.23 4.70 14.37
N TYR A 179 4.36 5.33 14.16
CA TYR A 179 4.88 5.59 12.82
C TYR A 179 5.23 4.27 12.14
N ARG A 180 4.93 4.11 10.85
CA ARG A 180 5.19 2.86 10.12
C ARG A 180 6.43 2.99 9.25
N ALA A 181 6.33 3.79 8.21
CA ALA A 181 7.37 4.01 7.20
C ALA A 181 7.04 5.28 6.42
N GLY A 182 8.03 5.83 5.70
CA GLY A 182 7.84 7.04 4.92
C GLY A 182 9.04 7.39 4.03
N ILE A 183 8.94 8.52 3.35
CA ILE A 183 9.99 9.12 2.53
C ILE A 183 9.94 10.64 2.67
N GLY A 184 11.08 11.26 2.97
CA GLY A 184 11.12 12.68 3.31
C GLY A 184 10.25 12.98 4.53
N ASP A 185 9.30 13.88 4.37
CA ASP A 185 8.33 14.33 5.36
C ASP A 185 6.96 13.63 5.23
N LEU A 186 6.82 12.65 4.34
CA LEU A 186 5.58 11.90 4.12
C LEU A 186 5.71 10.46 4.60
N GLY A 187 4.61 9.87 5.08
CA GLY A 187 4.61 8.46 5.43
C GLY A 187 3.25 7.90 5.80
N LEU A 188 3.28 6.74 6.44
CA LEU A 188 2.13 6.09 7.04
C LEU A 188 2.32 5.98 8.55
N ALA A 189 1.22 6.06 9.28
CA ALA A 189 1.16 5.74 10.69
C ALA A 189 -0.03 4.82 10.98
N LEU A 190 0.17 3.86 11.87
CA LEU A 190 -0.92 3.08 12.44
C LEU A 190 -1.48 3.87 13.63
N LEU A 191 -2.58 4.60 13.41
CA LEU A 191 -3.18 5.48 14.41
C LEU A 191 -4.53 4.98 14.89
N ARG A 192 -4.84 5.29 16.14
CA ARG A 192 -6.22 5.19 16.66
C ARG A 192 -7.08 6.25 15.98
N LEU A 193 -8.23 5.83 15.45
CA LEU A 193 -9.13 6.70 14.69
C LEU A 193 -9.69 7.86 15.52
N GLU A 194 -9.83 7.68 16.84
CA GLU A 194 -10.27 8.71 17.78
C GLU A 194 -9.30 9.90 17.91
N HIS A 195 -8.07 9.76 17.41
CA HIS A 195 -7.04 10.80 17.45
C HIS A 195 -6.76 11.42 16.08
N LEU A 196 -7.55 11.10 15.05
CA LEU A 196 -7.48 11.81 13.77
C LEU A 196 -7.94 13.26 13.95
N GLY A 197 -7.21 14.19 13.34
CA GLY A 197 -7.46 15.64 13.48
C GLY A 197 -7.01 16.25 14.82
N VAL A 198 -6.37 15.45 15.69
CA VAL A 198 -5.72 15.94 16.91
C VAL A 198 -4.26 16.26 16.60
N GLU A 199 -3.65 17.21 17.31
CA GLU A 199 -2.21 17.46 17.23
C GLU A 199 -1.42 16.28 17.81
N LEU A 200 -0.55 15.70 16.97
CA LEU A 200 0.27 14.53 17.29
C LEU A 200 1.76 14.87 17.17
N GLN A 201 2.58 14.11 17.90
CA GLN A 201 4.02 14.27 17.88
C GLN A 201 4.75 12.94 18.10
N ILE A 202 5.96 12.85 17.57
CA ILE A 202 6.92 11.79 17.86
C ILE A 202 8.02 12.39 18.72
N LYS A 203 8.23 11.81 19.90
CA LYS A 203 9.29 12.22 20.82
C LYS A 203 10.59 11.53 20.45
N LEU A 204 11.57 12.30 20.01
CA LEU A 204 12.92 11.82 19.74
C LEU A 204 13.79 12.11 20.97
N GLY A 205 14.39 11.08 21.58
CA GLY A 205 15.18 11.25 22.79
C GLY A 205 16.28 12.31 22.61
N GLY A 206 16.21 13.40 23.38
CA GLY A 206 17.19 14.49 23.34
C GLY A 206 17.10 15.44 22.15
N ARG A 207 16.03 15.40 21.35
CA ARG A 207 15.75 16.34 20.26
C ARG A 207 14.36 16.95 20.40
N GLU A 208 14.12 18.05 19.68
CA GLU A 208 12.77 18.60 19.55
C GLU A 208 11.81 17.55 18.99
N PRO A 209 10.57 17.49 19.49
CA PRO A 209 9.57 16.58 18.97
C PRO A 209 9.24 16.91 17.51
N VAL A 210 8.96 15.87 16.73
CA VAL A 210 8.50 16.02 15.34
C VAL A 210 6.98 16.02 15.35
N ASN A 211 6.37 17.10 14.87
CA ASN A 211 4.91 17.19 14.75
C ASN A 211 4.44 16.28 13.62
N VAL A 212 3.32 15.61 13.84
CA VAL A 212 2.70 14.67 12.92
C VAL A 212 1.29 15.17 12.62
N ASN A 213 1.02 15.43 11.35
CA ASN A 213 -0.33 15.71 10.87
C ASN A 213 -0.87 14.48 10.15
N ALA A 214 -2.01 13.97 10.59
CA ALA A 214 -2.64 12.79 10.01
C ALA A 214 -3.95 13.18 9.31
N SER A 215 -4.16 12.66 8.11
CA SER A 215 -5.38 12.91 7.34
C SER A 215 -6.12 11.62 7.01
N THR A 216 -7.42 11.75 6.72
CA THR A 216 -8.22 10.64 6.21
C THR A 216 -8.16 10.66 4.69
N PRO A 217 -7.76 9.57 4.02
CA PRO A 217 -7.74 9.53 2.55
C PRO A 217 -9.13 9.71 1.94
N ASP A 218 -9.21 10.51 0.87
CA ASP A 218 -10.48 10.83 0.19
C ASP A 218 -11.19 9.61 -0.43
N TRP A 219 -10.43 8.56 -0.73
CA TRP A 219 -10.96 7.31 -1.29
C TRP A 219 -11.55 6.36 -0.25
N TRP A 220 -11.42 6.67 1.05
CA TRP A 220 -12.06 5.86 2.08
C TRP A 220 -13.59 5.89 1.90
N PRO A 221 -14.29 4.79 2.24
CA PRO A 221 -15.75 4.79 2.23
C PRO A 221 -16.29 5.91 3.10
N LYS A 222 -17.25 6.68 2.57
CA LYS A 222 -17.96 7.70 3.35
C LYS A 222 -18.82 7.02 4.42
N PRO A 223 -19.07 7.67 5.57
CA PRO A 223 -19.96 7.14 6.60
C PRO A 223 -21.31 6.73 5.99
N GLY A 224 -21.68 5.45 6.13
CA GLY A 224 -22.91 4.87 5.56
C GLY A 224 -22.73 4.01 4.29
N ASN A 225 -21.55 4.04 3.66
CA ASN A 225 -21.22 3.26 2.45
C ASN A 225 -20.16 2.16 2.70
N THR A 226 -20.09 1.63 3.92
CA THR A 226 -19.19 0.50 4.21
C THR A 226 -19.69 -0.74 3.47
N PRO A 227 -18.85 -1.42 2.67
CA PRO A 227 -19.23 -2.67 1.99
C PRO A 227 -19.48 -3.83 2.96
#